data_AF-A0A2V8P6C2-F1
#
_entry.id   AF-A0A2V8P6C2-F1
#
_cell.length_a   1.000
_cell.length_b   1.000
_cell.length_c   1.000
_cell.angle_alpha   90.00
_cell.angle_beta   90.00
_cell.angle_gamma   90.00
#
_symmetry.space_group_name_H-M   'P 1'
#
loop_
_entity.id
_entity.type
_entity.pdbx_description
1 polymer ?
#
loop_
_entity_poly.entity_id
_entity_poly.type
_entity_poly.pdbx_seq_one_letter_code
_entity_poly.pdbx_strand_id
1 'polypeptide(L)'
;MSVEESTQTRSRPRRYVGICATGDVDTDPGAGRQFTPLLIFATNIDPKELVDDAFLRRIGYRSYVTPPRREMYAEIFKNYVESTGFLSETGLIDFVLRCYEHEQRPLRGCEPRDLVQRCIDMCDYESRQRVVTRELIQLAWKNYFGTVPAVD
;
A
#
# COMPACT_ATOMS: atom_id res chain seq x y z
N MET A 1 -28.92 0.43 -39.14
CA MET A 1 -29.84 0.37 -38.00
C MET A 1 -29.53 -0.92 -37.24
N SER A 2 -28.99 -0.96 -36.04
CA SER A 2 -28.42 0.04 -35.15
C SER A 2 -27.43 -0.77 -34.29
N VAL A 3 -26.19 -0.30 -34.19
CA VAL A 3 -25.23 -0.81 -33.22
C VAL A 3 -25.54 -0.06 -31.93
N GLU A 4 -26.19 -0.71 -30.98
CA GLU A 4 -26.42 -0.13 -29.65
C GLU A 4 -25.16 -0.26 -28.81
N GLU A 5 -24.43 0.85 -28.80
CA GLU A 5 -23.45 1.26 -27.80
C GLU A 5 -24.07 1.15 -26.41
N SER A 6 -23.67 0.14 -25.64
CA SER A 6 -23.98 0.06 -24.21
C SER A 6 -22.72 0.39 -23.42
N THR A 7 -22.61 1.67 -23.11
CA THR A 7 -21.71 2.32 -22.16
C THR A 7 -21.59 1.49 -20.88
N GLN A 8 -20.54 0.66 -20.79
CA GLN A 8 -20.19 -0.03 -19.57
C GLN A 8 -18.99 0.66 -18.93
N THR A 9 -19.26 1.77 -18.24
CA THR A 9 -18.36 2.34 -17.23
C THR A 9 -18.26 1.37 -16.06
N ARG A 10 -17.49 0.30 -16.24
CA ARG A 10 -17.04 -0.58 -15.16
C ARG A 10 -15.79 0.05 -14.56
N SER A 11 -15.99 0.86 -13.52
CA SER A 11 -14.93 1.21 -12.57
C SER A 11 -14.35 -0.09 -12.00
N ARG A 12 -13.26 -0.58 -12.60
CA ARG A 12 -12.54 -1.77 -12.12
C ARG A 12 -11.75 -1.38 -10.88
N PRO A 13 -11.59 -2.28 -9.88
CA PRO A 13 -10.81 -1.98 -8.69
C PRO A 13 -9.39 -1.62 -9.12
N ARG A 14 -8.85 -0.50 -8.60
CA ARG A 14 -7.47 -0.05 -8.87
C ARG A 14 -6.51 -1.14 -8.38
N ARG A 15 -5.85 -1.83 -9.31
CA ARG A 15 -5.09 -3.07 -9.10
C ARG A 15 -3.60 -2.78 -9.14
N TYR A 16 -2.87 -3.08 -8.06
CA TYR A 16 -1.42 -2.95 -8.05
C TYR A 16 -0.74 -4.18 -8.66
N VAL A 17 -0.01 -3.99 -9.75
CA VAL A 17 0.85 -5.00 -10.36
C VAL A 17 2.30 -4.64 -10.07
N GLY A 18 2.97 -5.52 -9.33
CA GLY A 18 4.43 -5.54 -9.21
C GLY A 18 5.00 -6.38 -10.35
N ILE A 19 5.82 -5.77 -11.19
CA ILE A 19 6.45 -6.35 -12.36
C ILE A 19 7.95 -6.37 -12.09
N CYS A 20 8.58 -7.54 -12.10
CA CYS A 20 10.03 -7.65 -12.00
C CYS A 20 10.60 -8.12 -13.35
N ALA A 21 11.56 -7.38 -13.90
CA ALA A 21 12.32 -7.76 -15.08
C ALA A 21 13.81 -7.80 -14.71
N THR A 22 14.43 -8.96 -14.91
CA THR A 22 15.89 -9.13 -14.86
C THR A 22 16.42 -8.87 -16.25
N GLY A 23 17.25 -7.84 -16.41
CA GLY A 23 17.95 -7.61 -17.67
C GLY A 23 19.16 -8.52 -17.75
N ASP A 24 19.08 -9.63 -18.48
CA ASP A 24 20.28 -10.36 -18.90
C ASP A 24 20.90 -9.58 -20.07
N VAL A 25 22.05 -8.96 -19.80
CA VAL A 25 22.90 -8.33 -20.83
C VAL A 25 23.97 -9.36 -21.17
N ASP A 26 23.95 -9.87 -22.41
CA ASP A 26 24.98 -10.77 -22.95
C ASP A 26 26.37 -10.20 -22.66
N THR A 27 27.09 -10.87 -21.77
CA THR A 27 28.36 -10.37 -21.23
C THR A 27 29.50 -10.78 -22.16
N ASP A 28 29.98 -9.86 -23.01
CA ASP A 28 31.28 -10.00 -23.70
C ASP A 28 32.42 -10.14 -22.65
N PRO A 29 33.22 -11.23 -22.67
CA PRO A 29 34.26 -11.49 -21.67
C PRO A 29 35.42 -10.46 -21.67
N GLY A 30 35.43 -9.46 -22.56
CA GLY A 30 36.44 -8.40 -22.60
C GLY A 30 36.04 -7.04 -21.99
N ALA A 31 34.77 -6.81 -21.65
CA ALA A 31 34.28 -5.49 -21.23
C ALA A 31 34.08 -5.42 -19.71
N GLY A 32 34.68 -4.39 -19.08
CA GLY A 32 34.64 -4.13 -17.63
C GLY A 32 33.24 -4.29 -17.02
N ARG A 33 33.20 -4.83 -15.79
CA ARG A 33 31.99 -5.35 -15.13
C ARG A 33 30.74 -4.54 -15.46
N GLN A 34 29.91 -5.15 -16.29
CA GLN A 34 28.72 -4.56 -16.89
C GLN A 34 27.63 -4.48 -15.80
N PHE A 35 26.96 -3.34 -15.69
CA PHE A 35 25.87 -3.14 -14.75
C PHE A 35 24.68 -4.04 -15.13
N THR A 36 24.25 -4.89 -14.21
CA THR A 36 23.05 -5.74 -14.38
C THR A 36 21.89 -5.16 -13.57
N PRO A 37 20.98 -4.38 -14.17
CA PRO A 37 19.84 -3.81 -13.45
C PRO A 37 18.80 -4.87 -13.06
N LEU A 38 18.34 -4.80 -11.82
CA LEU A 38 17.06 -5.39 -11.41
C LEU A 38 15.97 -4.31 -11.55
N LEU A 39 15.02 -4.51 -12.47
CA LEU A 39 13.97 -3.55 -12.74
C LEU A 39 12.65 -3.98 -12.11
N ILE A 40 12.10 -3.14 -11.23
CA ILE A 40 10.80 -3.38 -10.58
C ILE A 40 9.85 -2.24 -10.96
N PHE A 41 8.74 -2.56 -11.64
CA PHE A 41 7.63 -1.63 -11.81
C PHE A 41 6.54 -1.92 -10.79
N ALA A 42 5.96 -0.86 -10.24
CA ALA A 42 4.76 -0.94 -9.42
C ALA A 42 3.76 0.06 -9.98
N THR A 43 2.65 -0.44 -10.53
CA THR A 43 1.62 0.39 -11.14
C THR A 43 0.23 -0.05 -10.70
N ASN A 44 -0.69 0.91 -10.61
CA ASN A 44 -2.11 0.64 -10.39
C ASN A 44 -2.91 0.48 -11.70
N ILE A 45 -2.24 0.62 -12.85
CA ILE A 45 -2.77 0.49 -14.22
C ILE A 45 -2.42 -0.92 -14.75
N ASP A 46 -3.27 -1.47 -15.62
CA ASP A 46 -2.97 -2.75 -16.26
C ASP A 46 -1.70 -2.62 -17.13
N PRO A 47 -0.71 -3.52 -17.01
CA PRO A 47 0.51 -3.45 -17.80
C PRO A 47 0.25 -3.39 -19.31
N LYS A 48 -0.83 -4.00 -19.79
CA LYS A 48 -1.23 -3.97 -21.22
C LYS A 48 -1.66 -2.59 -21.71
N GLU A 49 -2.07 -1.71 -20.79
CA GLU A 49 -2.44 -0.33 -21.11
C GLU A 49 -1.22 0.61 -21.07
N LEU A 50 -0.09 0.15 -20.52
CA LEU A 50 1.09 0.98 -20.28
C LEU A 50 2.24 0.73 -21.26
N VAL A 51 2.45 -0.53 -21.69
CA VAL A 51 3.63 -0.94 -22.47
C VAL A 51 3.27 -1.92 -23.59
N ASP A 52 4.13 -1.99 -24.60
CA ASP A 52 3.93 -2.86 -25.77
C ASP A 52 4.19 -4.36 -25.45
N ASP A 53 3.78 -5.22 -26.38
CA ASP A 53 3.98 -6.66 -26.26
C ASP A 53 5.47 -7.07 -26.21
N ALA A 54 6.36 -6.27 -26.80
CA ALA A 54 7.80 -6.55 -26.80
C ALA A 54 8.38 -6.39 -25.38
N PHE A 55 7.93 -5.39 -24.64
CA PHE A 55 8.28 -5.15 -23.24
C PHE A 55 7.70 -6.23 -22.32
N LEU A 56 6.43 -6.59 -22.52
CA LEU A 56 5.73 -7.60 -21.71
C LEU A 56 6.35 -9.01 -21.78
N ARG A 57 7.07 -9.33 -22.86
CA ARG A 57 7.80 -10.61 -23.03
C ARG A 57 9.04 -10.73 -22.14
N ARG A 58 9.60 -9.60 -21.69
CA ARG A 58 10.80 -9.55 -20.83
C ARG A 58 10.46 -9.46 -19.34
N ILE A 59 9.17 -9.48 -19.02
CA ILE A 59 8.66 -9.51 -17.65
C ILE A 59 8.38 -10.96 -17.30
N GLY A 60 9.33 -11.58 -16.60
CA GLY A 60 9.22 -12.99 -16.18
C GLY A 60 8.24 -13.19 -15.01
N TYR A 61 8.12 -12.20 -14.11
CA TYR A 61 7.30 -12.32 -12.90
C TYR A 61 6.27 -11.20 -12.78
N ARG A 62 5.02 -11.59 -12.53
CA ARG A 62 3.89 -10.70 -12.31
C ARG A 62 3.27 -11.04 -10.97
N SER A 63 3.46 -10.17 -9.98
CA SER A 63 2.86 -10.32 -8.66
C SER A 63 1.66 -9.40 -8.51
N TYR A 64 0.54 -9.98 -8.11
CA TYR A 64 -0.70 -9.26 -7.85
C TYR A 64 -0.81 -9.02 -6.35
N VAL A 65 -0.83 -7.74 -5.96
CA VAL A 65 -1.01 -7.38 -4.56
C VAL A 65 -2.49 -7.11 -4.32
N THR A 66 -3.14 -8.01 -3.59
CA THR A 66 -4.53 -7.83 -3.16
C THR A 66 -4.61 -6.94 -1.92
N PRO A 67 -5.74 -6.26 -1.68
CA PRO A 67 -6.04 -5.68 -0.37
C PRO A 67 -5.76 -6.68 0.76
N PRO A 68 -5.11 -6.27 1.86
CA PRO A 68 -4.88 -7.15 3.00
C PRO A 68 -6.20 -7.57 3.63
N ARG A 69 -6.24 -8.79 4.16
CA ARG A 69 -7.29 -9.23 5.09
C ARG A 69 -7.08 -8.54 6.45
N ARG A 70 -8.09 -8.61 7.32
CA ARG A 70 -8.05 -7.96 8.65
C ARG A 70 -6.86 -8.43 9.48
N GLU A 71 -6.58 -9.73 9.45
CA GLU A 71 -5.50 -10.36 10.21
C GLU A 71 -4.14 -9.86 9.70
N MET A 72 -3.97 -9.85 8.38
CA MET A 72 -2.75 -9.33 7.74
C MET A 72 -2.57 -7.82 8.01
N TYR A 73 -3.65 -7.04 7.98
CA TYR A 73 -3.60 -5.62 8.32
C TYR A 73 -3.16 -5.42 9.77
N ALA A 74 -3.70 -6.21 10.70
CA ALA A 74 -3.33 -6.18 12.11
C ALA A 74 -1.87 -6.59 12.34
N GLU A 75 -1.38 -7.61 11.63
CA GLU A 75 0.03 -8.00 11.67
C GLU A 75 0.94 -6.89 11.16
N ILE A 76 0.62 -6.26 10.02
CA ILE A 76 1.42 -5.14 9.48
C ILE A 76 1.45 -3.98 10.49
N PHE A 77 0.30 -3.64 11.08
CA PHE A 77 0.21 -2.58 12.09
C PHE A 77 1.09 -2.89 13.29
N LYS A 78 0.94 -4.08 13.89
CA LYS A 78 1.70 -4.51 15.05
C LYS A 78 3.20 -4.53 14.77
N ASN A 79 3.62 -5.17 13.68
CA ASN A 79 5.03 -5.26 13.30
C ASN A 79 5.64 -3.87 13.07
N TYR A 80 4.88 -2.93 12.53
CA TYR A 80 5.37 -1.58 12.30
C TYR A 80 5.54 -0.79 13.61
N VAL A 81 4.55 -0.85 14.52
CA VAL A 81 4.67 -0.24 15.86
C VAL A 81 5.87 -0.81 16.61
N GLU A 82 6.06 -2.13 16.60
CA GLU A 82 7.21 -2.77 17.23
C GLU A 82 8.54 -2.31 16.62
N SER A 83 8.60 -2.13 15.29
CA SER A 83 9.81 -1.67 14.59
C SER A 83 10.22 -0.23 14.90
N THR A 84 9.28 0.62 15.35
CA THR A 84 9.55 2.04 15.64
C THR A 84 9.98 2.27 17.10
N GLY A 85 9.87 1.24 17.95
CA GLY A 85 10.13 1.35 19.39
C GLY A 85 9.01 2.08 20.15
N PHE A 86 7.86 2.31 19.52
CA PHE A 86 6.66 2.81 20.19
C PHE A 86 5.86 1.64 20.75
N LEU A 87 5.05 1.92 21.78
CA LEU A 87 4.01 0.99 22.23
C LEU A 87 2.69 1.35 21.57
N SER A 88 1.77 0.40 21.43
CA SER A 88 0.37 0.68 21.09
C SER A 88 -0.53 0.40 22.27
N GLU A 89 -1.55 1.23 22.45
CA GLU A 89 -2.64 0.97 23.39
C GLU A 89 -3.35 -0.37 23.08
N THR A 90 -3.79 -1.07 24.12
CA THR A 90 -4.50 -2.35 24.00
C THR A 90 -5.82 -2.17 23.23
N GLY A 91 -6.08 -3.03 22.25
CA GLY A 91 -7.33 -2.98 21.46
C GLY A 91 -7.36 -1.85 20.40
N LEU A 92 -6.25 -1.11 20.22
CA LEU A 92 -6.18 -0.03 19.25
C LEU A 92 -6.40 -0.50 17.80
N ILE A 93 -5.86 -1.67 17.45
CA ILE A 93 -6.05 -2.23 16.12
C ILE A 93 -7.51 -2.60 15.84
N ASP A 94 -8.23 -3.13 16.83
CA ASP A 94 -9.65 -3.43 16.71
C ASP A 94 -10.47 -2.15 16.51
N PHE A 95 -10.10 -1.07 17.22
CA PHE A 95 -10.69 0.25 17.00
C PHE A 95 -10.47 0.74 15.56
N VAL A 96 -9.23 0.67 15.05
CA VAL A 96 -8.90 1.06 13.67
C VAL A 96 -9.73 0.26 12.66
N LEU A 97 -9.79 -1.07 12.82
CA LEU A 97 -10.55 -1.94 11.92
C LEU A 97 -12.07 -1.64 11.95
N ARG A 98 -12.63 -1.32 13.12
CA ARG A 98 -14.03 -0.85 13.21
C ARG A 98 -14.26 0.47 12.48
N CYS A 99 -13.29 1.40 12.49
CA CYS A 99 -13.40 2.65 11.73
C CYS A 99 -13.47 2.39 10.22
N TYR A 100 -12.66 1.45 9.71
CA TYR A 100 -12.72 1.03 8.31
C TYR A 100 -14.07 0.41 7.95
N GLU A 101 -14.63 -0.43 8.82
CA GLU A 101 -15.95 -1.03 8.62
C GLU A 101 -17.06 0.02 8.60
N HIS A 102 -17.05 0.94 9.56
CA HIS A 102 -18.06 2.00 9.67
C HIS A 102 -18.04 2.91 8.43
N GLU A 103 -16.87 3.29 7.94
CA GLU A 103 -16.74 4.11 6.73
C GLU A 103 -16.79 3.30 5.42
N GLN A 104 -17.03 1.98 5.48
CA GLN A 104 -17.06 1.05 4.34
C GLN A 104 -15.84 1.18 3.42
N ARG A 105 -14.67 1.40 4.02
CA ARG A 105 -13.42 1.63 3.29
C ARG A 105 -12.68 0.34 3.02
N PRO A 106 -12.12 0.15 1.81
CA PRO A 106 -11.25 -0.98 1.54
C PRO A 106 -9.93 -0.82 2.30
N LEU A 107 -9.49 -1.87 2.97
CA LEU A 107 -8.17 -1.91 3.62
C LEU A 107 -7.06 -1.82 2.57
N ARG A 108 -6.09 -0.91 2.73
CA ARG A 108 -4.89 -0.87 1.89
C ARG A 108 -3.66 -1.27 2.69
N GLY A 109 -2.70 -1.92 2.03
CA GLY A 109 -1.48 -2.43 2.70
C GLY A 109 -0.53 -1.35 3.21
N CYS A 110 -0.57 -0.13 2.67
CA CYS A 110 0.29 0.98 3.11
C CYS A 110 -0.30 1.75 4.31
N GLU A 111 -1.62 1.84 4.39
CA GLU A 111 -2.33 2.64 5.38
C GLU A 111 -2.01 2.32 6.86
N PRO A 112 -1.80 1.06 7.30
CA PRO A 112 -1.47 0.82 8.70
C PRO A 112 -0.16 1.51 9.11
N ARG A 113 0.83 1.53 8.20
CA ARG A 113 2.10 2.21 8.45
C ARG A 113 1.93 3.73 8.42
N ASP A 114 1.19 4.23 7.43
CA ASP A 114 0.97 5.67 7.28
C ASP A 114 0.26 6.25 8.51
N LEU A 115 -0.77 5.58 9.02
CA LEU A 115 -1.49 6.00 10.23
C LEU A 115 -0.58 6.02 11.46
N VAL A 116 0.19 4.95 11.68
CA VAL A 116 1.14 4.87 12.82
C VAL A 116 2.23 5.93 12.69
N GLN A 117 2.77 6.14 11.48
CA GLN A 117 3.81 7.14 11.25
C GLN A 117 3.33 8.53 11.60
N ARG A 118 2.08 8.88 11.25
CA ARG A 118 1.51 10.17 11.64
C ARG A 118 1.37 10.32 13.15
N CYS A 119 1.01 9.26 13.86
CA CYS A 119 1.00 9.29 15.32
C CYS A 119 2.39 9.52 15.91
N ILE A 120 3.41 8.87 15.35
CA ILE A 120 4.81 9.05 15.75
C ILE A 120 5.25 10.49 15.53
N ASP A 121 4.99 11.03 14.33
CA ASP A 121 5.35 12.41 13.99
C ASP A 121 4.73 13.42 14.97
N MET A 122 3.47 13.19 15.39
CA MET A 122 2.78 14.03 16.38
C MET A 122 3.39 13.88 17.78
N CYS A 123 3.73 12.66 18.20
CA CYS A 123 4.41 12.43 19.47
C CYS A 123 5.78 13.12 19.53
N ASP A 124 6.57 12.99 18.47
CA ASP A 124 7.90 13.58 18.38
C ASP A 124 7.82 15.12 18.32
N TYR A 125 6.87 15.67 17.57
CA TYR A 125 6.63 17.12 17.50
C TYR A 125 6.24 17.71 18.86
N GLU A 126 5.36 17.04 19.61
CA GLU A 126 4.85 17.52 20.90
C GLU A 126 5.68 17.05 22.11
N SER A 127 6.78 16.31 21.88
CA SER A 127 7.58 15.68 22.95
C SER A 127 6.75 14.83 23.92
N ARG A 128 5.74 14.12 23.40
CA ARG A 128 4.86 13.23 24.16
C ARG A 128 5.51 11.86 24.41
N GLN A 129 4.85 11.06 25.24
CA GLN A 129 5.23 9.67 25.46
C GLN A 129 5.18 8.87 24.15
N ARG A 130 6.11 7.91 23.99
CA ARG A 130 6.21 7.03 22.82
C ARG A 130 5.17 5.90 22.83
N VAL A 131 3.90 6.29 22.88
CA VAL A 131 2.75 5.38 22.86
C VAL A 131 1.75 5.88 21.83
N VAL A 132 1.38 5.03 20.89
CA VAL A 132 0.27 5.26 19.97
C VAL A 132 -1.03 5.00 20.71
N THR A 133 -1.81 6.06 20.93
CA THR A 133 -3.12 6.02 21.62
C THR A 133 -4.27 6.17 20.65
N ARG A 134 -5.48 5.88 21.12
CA ARG A 134 -6.72 6.07 20.36
C ARG A 134 -6.90 7.52 19.88
N GLU A 135 -6.61 8.51 20.72
CA GLU A 135 -6.76 9.93 20.36
C GLU A 135 -5.80 10.33 19.25
N LEU A 136 -4.55 9.85 19.30
CA LEU A 136 -3.56 10.09 18.25
C LEU A 136 -3.98 9.44 16.93
N ILE A 137 -4.55 8.24 16.97
CA ILE A 137 -5.09 7.58 15.78
C ILE A 137 -6.29 8.34 15.23
N GLN A 138 -7.20 8.84 16.06
CA GLN A 138 -8.33 9.65 15.60
C GLN A 138 -7.86 10.93 14.89
N LEU A 139 -6.83 11.59 15.44
CA LEU A 139 -6.24 12.77 14.83
C LEU A 139 -5.50 12.42 13.53
N ALA A 140 -4.73 11.33 13.51
CA ALA A 140 -4.06 10.83 12.31
C ALA A 140 -5.07 10.46 11.22
N TRP A 141 -6.17 9.81 11.59
CA TRP A 141 -7.27 9.45 10.70
C TRP A 141 -7.90 10.69 10.08
N LYS A 142 -8.22 11.70 10.90
CA LYS A 142 -8.75 12.98 10.42
C LYS A 142 -7.81 13.66 9.44
N ASN A 143 -6.51 13.68 9.73
CA ASN A 143 -5.53 14.32 8.87
C ASN A 143 -5.28 13.55 7.57
N TYR A 144 -5.34 12.21 7.62
CA TYR A 144 -5.08 11.35 6.48
C TYR A 144 -6.28 11.24 5.54
N PHE A 145 -7.48 11.14 6.10
CA PHE A 145 -8.71 10.85 5.36
C PHE A 145 -9.69 12.02 5.27
N GLY A 146 -9.50 13.08 6.05
CA GLY A 146 -10.40 14.23 6.12
C GLY A 146 -11.72 13.99 6.86
N THR A 147 -11.91 12.81 7.46
CA THR A 147 -13.13 12.42 8.21
C THR A 147 -12.80 12.20 9.69
N VAL A 148 -13.74 12.47 10.58
CA VAL A 148 -13.60 12.07 12.00
C VAL A 148 -14.20 10.68 12.14
N PRO A 149 -13.45 9.67 12.62
CA PRO A 149 -14.00 8.33 12.76
C PRO A 149 -15.08 8.34 13.85
N ALA A 150 -16.32 8.09 13.47
CA ALA A 150 -17.49 8.08 14.36
C ALA A 150 -17.64 6.72 15.06
N VAL A 151 -16.64 6.35 15.86
CA VAL A 151 -16.65 5.08 16.58
C VAL A 151 -16.31 5.36 18.05
N ASP A 152 -17.29 5.11 18.93
CA ASP A 152 -17.22 5.25 20.40
C ASP A 152 -16.46 4.10 21.08
#